data_AF-A0A7L2IA90-F1
#
_entry.id   AF-A0A7L2IA90-F1
#
_cell.length_a   1.000
_cell.length_b   1.000
_cell.length_c   1.000
_cell.angle_alpha   90.00
_cell.angle_beta   90.00
_cell.angle_gamma   90.00
#
_symmetry.space_group_name_H-M   'P 1'
#
loop_
_entity.id
_entity.type
_entity.pdbx_description
1 polymer ?
#
loop_
_entity_poly.entity_id
_entity_poly.type
_entity_poly.pdbx_seq_one_letter_code
_entity_poly.pdbx_strand_id
1 'polypeptide(L)'
;RTQFKVVIKTLSPKEVTRIYTPRPLDRNDGTFLMRYRMYGSVRKGLKVEVLYGDQHVAQSPYILEGPVYHEYCDCPEEDPEIWQNTMSCPAQEAQITKDFLSFPTIDLQQMLKEISAKFSETRGAIVHYTILANRIYRRSLGKYTDFKMFSDEMLLSLARKIHLPDVEFYLNVGDWPVEYRKANDTPGPLPVISWCGSVDSRDIVLPTYDVTHSTLETLRGVTNDLLSIQGNTGPFWENKTEQALFRGRDSREERLHLVKLSKENPELLDAGITGYFFFREKEKELGKVQLMGFFDFFK
;
A
#
# COMPACT_ATOMS: atom_id res chain seq x y z
N ARG A 1 -14.20 -18.12 -24.52
CA ARG A 1 -13.12 -17.39 -25.24
C ARG A 1 -11.80 -18.05 -24.89
N THR A 2 -11.06 -18.52 -25.88
CA THR A 2 -9.73 -19.12 -25.72
C THR A 2 -8.78 -18.04 -25.21
N GLN A 3 -8.42 -18.12 -23.93
CA GLN A 3 -7.56 -17.14 -23.26
C GLN A 3 -6.11 -17.61 -23.33
N PHE A 4 -5.17 -16.66 -23.40
CA PHE A 4 -3.76 -16.97 -23.19
C PHE A 4 -3.58 -17.72 -21.86
N LYS A 5 -2.73 -18.76 -21.88
CA LYS A 5 -2.33 -19.51 -20.70
C LYS A 5 -0.85 -19.24 -20.46
N VAL A 6 -0.51 -18.82 -19.24
CA VAL A 6 0.88 -18.68 -18.82
C VAL A 6 1.20 -19.75 -17.81
N VAL A 7 2.26 -20.51 -18.06
CA VAL A 7 2.78 -21.53 -17.15
C VAL A 7 4.21 -21.14 -16.79
N ILE A 8 4.49 -21.03 -15.49
CA ILE A 8 5.83 -20.70 -15.00
C ILE A 8 6.36 -21.91 -14.26
N LYS A 9 7.57 -22.34 -14.65
CA LYS A 9 8.27 -23.49 -14.08
C LYS A 9 9.68 -23.09 -13.68
N THR A 10 10.29 -23.89 -12.81
CA THR A 10 11.72 -23.79 -12.55
C THR A 10 12.51 -24.19 -13.80
N LEU A 11 13.63 -23.51 -14.07
CA LEU A 11 14.48 -23.85 -15.20
C LEU A 11 15.22 -25.17 -14.98
N SER A 12 15.64 -25.42 -13.74
CA SER A 12 16.28 -26.67 -13.32
C SER A 12 15.24 -27.65 -12.78
N PRO A 13 15.14 -28.88 -13.34
CA PRO A 13 14.21 -29.89 -12.84
C PRO A 13 14.56 -30.38 -11.42
N LYS A 14 15.76 -30.07 -10.91
CA LYS A 14 16.18 -30.38 -9.53
C LYS A 14 15.62 -29.39 -8.50
N GLU A 15 15.19 -28.21 -8.94
CA GLU A 15 14.60 -27.19 -8.06
C GLU A 15 13.08 -27.32 -8.14
N VAL A 16 12.43 -27.59 -7.01
CA VAL A 16 10.97 -27.67 -6.91
C VAL A 16 10.49 -26.57 -5.99
N THR A 17 9.67 -25.66 -6.54
CA THR A 17 8.99 -24.62 -5.76
C THR A 17 7.56 -24.47 -6.25
N ARG A 18 6.65 -24.15 -5.34
CA ARG A 18 5.28 -23.80 -5.72
C ARG A 18 5.28 -22.39 -6.30
N ILE A 19 4.71 -22.25 -7.49
CA ILE A 19 4.50 -20.96 -8.15
C ILE A 19 3.01 -20.85 -8.43
N TYR A 20 2.37 -19.84 -7.83
CA TYR A 20 0.98 -19.52 -8.13
C TYR A 20 0.92 -18.57 -9.32
N THR A 21 0.29 -19.05 -10.39
CA THR A 21 0.13 -18.35 -11.67
C THR A 21 -1.37 -18.22 -11.98
N PRO A 22 -2.03 -17.13 -11.55
CA PRO A 22 -3.41 -16.85 -11.94
C PRO A 22 -3.54 -16.69 -13.47
N ARG A 23 -4.78 -16.66 -13.96
CA ARG A 23 -5.02 -16.35 -15.38
C ARG A 23 -4.54 -14.94 -15.70
N PRO A 24 -4.00 -14.70 -16.92
CA PRO A 24 -3.69 -13.34 -17.37
C PRO A 24 -4.92 -12.44 -17.29
N LEU A 25 -4.71 -11.22 -16.80
CA LEU A 25 -5.73 -10.18 -16.74
C LEU A 25 -5.79 -9.47 -18.10
N ASP A 26 -6.94 -9.56 -18.78
CA ASP A 26 -7.20 -8.84 -20.03
C ASP A 26 -7.48 -7.37 -19.72
N ARG A 27 -6.70 -6.46 -20.31
CA ARG A 27 -6.85 -5.01 -20.13
C ARG A 27 -7.86 -4.38 -21.10
N ASN A 28 -8.44 -5.17 -21.99
CA ASN A 28 -9.37 -4.73 -23.04
C ASN A 28 -8.80 -3.70 -24.02
N ASP A 29 -7.48 -3.55 -24.08
CA ASP A 29 -6.74 -2.67 -24.99
C ASP A 29 -5.80 -3.47 -25.93
N GLY A 30 -5.98 -4.79 -25.98
CA GLY A 30 -5.10 -5.71 -26.70
C GLY A 30 -3.88 -6.17 -25.92
N THR A 31 -3.67 -5.66 -24.70
CA THR A 31 -2.60 -6.10 -23.79
C THR A 31 -3.13 -6.97 -22.65
N PHE A 32 -2.25 -7.82 -22.12
CA PHE A 32 -2.55 -8.70 -20.99
C PHE A 32 -1.52 -8.47 -19.90
N LEU A 33 -1.98 -8.43 -18.65
CA LEU A 33 -1.13 -8.39 -17.49
C LEU A 33 -1.01 -9.78 -16.86
N MET A 34 0.21 -10.25 -16.69
CA MET A 34 0.51 -11.49 -15.98
C MET A 34 1.19 -11.20 -14.65
N ARG A 35 0.70 -11.80 -13.57
CA ARG A 35 1.28 -11.74 -12.23
C ARG A 35 1.52 -13.16 -11.74
N TYR A 36 2.53 -13.36 -10.90
CA TYR A 36 2.78 -14.65 -10.26
C TYR A 36 3.33 -14.46 -8.85
N ARG A 37 3.17 -15.48 -8.01
CA ARG A 37 3.75 -15.52 -6.66
C ARG A 37 4.53 -16.81 -6.46
N MET A 38 5.77 -16.68 -6.01
CA MET A 38 6.60 -17.81 -5.63
C MET A 38 6.49 -18.09 -4.12
N TYR A 39 6.59 -19.36 -3.74
CA TYR A 39 6.62 -19.81 -2.33
C TYR A 39 7.98 -20.38 -1.90
N GLY A 40 8.99 -20.20 -2.75
CA GLY A 40 10.37 -20.59 -2.49
C GLY A 40 11.26 -20.09 -3.63
N SER A 41 12.48 -19.69 -3.29
CA SER A 41 13.46 -19.14 -4.25
C SER A 41 14.06 -20.24 -5.12
N VAL A 42 14.53 -19.87 -6.31
CA VAL A 42 15.29 -20.75 -7.22
C VAL A 42 16.60 -20.09 -7.58
N ARG A 43 17.62 -20.88 -7.92
CA ARG A 43 18.97 -20.38 -8.25
C ARG A 43 19.25 -20.35 -9.74
N LYS A 44 18.63 -21.26 -10.51
CA LYS A 44 18.92 -21.39 -11.95
C LYS A 44 18.03 -20.53 -12.83
N GLY A 45 16.87 -20.13 -12.33
CA GLY A 45 15.95 -19.27 -13.06
C GLY A 45 14.58 -19.88 -13.28
N LEU A 46 13.76 -19.17 -14.04
CA LEU A 46 12.39 -19.56 -14.38
C LEU A 46 12.23 -19.70 -15.90
N LYS A 47 11.40 -20.66 -16.29
CA LYS A 47 10.89 -20.84 -17.65
C LYS A 47 9.45 -20.36 -17.69
N VAL A 48 9.18 -19.33 -18.48
CA VAL A 48 7.85 -18.73 -18.66
C VAL A 48 7.29 -19.15 -20.02
N GLU A 49 6.30 -20.02 -20.00
CA GLU A 49 5.62 -20.53 -21.18
C GLU A 49 4.31 -19.75 -21.38
N VAL A 50 4.26 -18.90 -22.41
CA VAL A 50 3.04 -18.23 -22.87
C VAL A 50 2.45 -19.05 -24.02
N LEU A 51 1.19 -19.44 -23.88
CA LEU A 51 0.49 -20.35 -24.78
C LEU A 51 -0.85 -19.75 -25.24
N TYR A 52 -1.23 -20.02 -26.49
CA TYR A 52 -2.57 -19.83 -27.00
C TYR A 52 -3.12 -21.19 -27.46
N GLY A 53 -4.14 -21.69 -26.75
CA GLY A 53 -4.44 -23.12 -26.80
C GLY A 53 -3.26 -23.93 -26.25
N ASP A 54 -2.74 -24.86 -27.05
CA ASP A 54 -1.57 -25.67 -26.72
C ASP A 54 -0.30 -25.25 -27.49
N GLN A 55 -0.33 -24.11 -28.19
CA GLN A 55 0.79 -23.62 -28.98
C GLN A 55 1.49 -22.45 -28.29
N HIS A 56 2.82 -22.44 -28.35
CA HIS A 56 3.64 -21.32 -27.92
C HIS A 56 3.40 -20.09 -28.81
N VAL A 57 3.34 -18.92 -28.18
CA VAL A 57 3.18 -17.65 -28.91
C VAL A 57 4.49 -16.87 -28.92
N ALA A 58 4.80 -16.27 -30.08
CA ALA A 58 6.02 -15.53 -30.32
C ALA A 58 7.27 -16.34 -29.91
N GLN A 59 8.14 -15.76 -29.07
CA GLN A 59 9.40 -16.36 -28.63
C GLN A 59 9.25 -17.26 -27.39
N SER A 60 8.01 -17.53 -26.95
CA SER A 60 7.75 -18.46 -25.86
C SER A 60 8.37 -19.84 -26.16
N PRO A 61 9.09 -20.45 -25.20
CA PRO A 61 9.26 -20.03 -23.82
C PRO A 61 10.30 -18.92 -23.60
N TYR A 62 10.02 -18.01 -22.67
CA TYR A 62 10.98 -17.02 -22.19
C TYR A 62 11.76 -17.57 -21.00
N ILE A 63 13.07 -17.31 -20.96
CA ILE A 63 13.96 -17.77 -19.88
C ILE A 63 14.38 -16.56 -19.05
N LEU A 64 14.03 -16.59 -17.77
CA LEU A 64 14.57 -15.66 -16.77
C LEU A 64 15.74 -16.35 -16.10
N GLU A 65 16.96 -16.00 -16.51
CA GLU A 65 18.18 -16.59 -15.97
C GLU A 65 18.53 -16.03 -14.59
N GLY A 66 19.24 -16.84 -13.80
CA GLY A 66 19.77 -16.42 -12.50
C GLY A 66 18.83 -16.71 -11.32
N PRO A 67 19.22 -16.30 -10.11
CA PRO A 67 18.41 -16.53 -8.94
C PRO A 67 17.14 -15.68 -8.99
N VAL A 68 16.00 -16.29 -8.63
CA VAL A 68 14.74 -15.58 -8.47
C VAL A 68 14.25 -15.82 -7.05
N TYR A 69 14.19 -14.73 -6.29
CA TYR A 69 13.86 -14.77 -4.88
C TYR A 69 12.36 -14.59 -4.66
N HIS A 70 11.81 -15.39 -3.76
CA HIS A 70 10.45 -15.17 -3.27
C HIS A 70 10.45 -14.11 -2.14
N GLU A 71 9.28 -13.53 -1.85
CA GLU A 71 9.11 -12.41 -0.90
C GLU A 71 9.69 -12.65 0.51
N TYR A 72 9.74 -13.91 0.97
CA TYR A 72 10.24 -14.26 2.31
C TYR A 72 11.67 -14.81 2.31
N CYS A 73 12.39 -14.68 1.19
CA CYS A 73 13.83 -14.93 1.17
C CYS A 73 14.53 -13.93 2.11
N ASP A 74 15.38 -14.43 3.00
CA ASP A 74 16.30 -13.59 3.77
C ASP A 74 17.62 -13.52 3.00
N CYS A 75 17.71 -12.50 2.15
CA CYS A 75 18.82 -12.29 1.23
C CYS A 75 19.07 -10.78 1.04
N PRO A 76 19.48 -10.08 2.12
CA PRO A 76 19.73 -8.66 2.05
C PRO A 76 20.90 -8.35 1.11
N GLU A 77 20.68 -7.42 0.19
CA GLU A 77 21.76 -6.76 -0.55
C GLU A 77 22.54 -5.87 0.42
N GLU A 78 23.86 -6.04 0.48
CA GLU A 78 24.73 -5.30 1.39
C GLU A 78 25.09 -3.93 0.81
N ASP A 79 25.10 -3.80 -0.52
CA ASP A 79 25.41 -2.55 -1.20
C ASP A 79 24.14 -1.76 -1.56
N PRO A 80 23.87 -0.61 -0.89
CA PRO A 80 22.69 0.19 -1.17
C PRO A 80 22.68 0.76 -2.59
N GLU A 81 23.83 1.00 -3.22
CA GLU A 81 23.90 1.50 -4.60
C GLU A 81 23.46 0.42 -5.59
N ILE A 82 23.85 -0.84 -5.37
CA ILE A 82 23.38 -1.97 -6.18
C ILE A 82 21.86 -2.10 -6.08
N TRP A 83 21.33 -2.03 -4.86
CA TRP A 83 19.88 -2.09 -4.65
C TRP A 83 19.16 -0.92 -5.33
N GLN A 84 19.64 0.31 -5.16
CA GLN A 84 19.03 1.49 -5.78
C GLN A 84 19.02 1.41 -7.30
N ASN A 85 20.14 0.99 -7.90
CA ASN A 85 20.25 0.79 -9.34
C ASN A 85 19.29 -0.32 -9.83
N THR A 86 19.21 -1.43 -9.09
CA THR A 86 18.31 -2.56 -9.42
C THR A 86 16.85 -2.16 -9.38
N MET A 87 16.44 -1.41 -8.35
CA MET A 87 15.06 -0.94 -8.21
C MET A 87 14.72 0.19 -9.19
N SER A 88 15.72 0.77 -9.85
CA SER A 88 15.55 1.88 -10.80
C SER A 88 14.74 3.04 -10.20
N CYS A 89 14.90 3.28 -8.90
CA CYS A 89 14.25 4.39 -8.22
C CYS A 89 14.86 5.73 -8.67
N PRO A 90 14.06 6.81 -8.75
CA PRO A 90 14.62 8.12 -9.02
C PRO A 90 15.61 8.51 -7.91
N ALA A 91 16.70 9.20 -8.28
CA ALA A 91 17.73 9.62 -7.32
C ALA A 91 17.21 10.61 -6.27
N GLN A 92 16.15 11.36 -6.61
CA GLN A 92 15.45 12.25 -5.69
C GLN A 92 13.94 12.08 -5.86
N GLU A 93 13.24 12.07 -4.73
CA GLU A 93 11.78 12.11 -4.69
C GLU A 93 11.34 13.48 -4.13
N ALA A 94 10.48 14.17 -4.87
CA ALA A 94 10.12 15.56 -4.57
C ALA A 94 9.36 15.67 -3.24
N GLN A 95 8.49 14.68 -2.95
CA GLN A 95 7.73 14.64 -1.70
C GLN A 95 8.65 14.44 -0.50
N ILE A 96 9.55 13.44 -0.56
CA ILE A 96 10.52 13.17 0.51
C ILE A 96 11.38 14.41 0.76
N THR A 97 11.95 15.00 -0.30
CA THR A 97 12.80 16.19 -0.18
C THR A 97 12.04 17.33 0.51
N LYS A 98 10.80 17.59 0.10
CA LYS A 98 9.94 18.63 0.66
C LYS A 98 9.64 18.41 2.14
N ASP A 99 9.34 17.19 2.55
CA ASP A 99 8.99 16.87 3.94
C ASP A 99 10.20 17.07 4.87
N PHE A 100 11.40 16.68 4.41
CA PHE A 100 12.64 16.88 5.16
C PHE A 100 13.14 18.32 5.22
N LEU A 101 12.61 19.26 4.41
CA LEU A 101 13.00 20.68 4.46
C LEU A 101 12.80 21.32 5.83
N SER A 102 11.82 20.82 6.61
CA SER A 102 11.52 21.34 7.95
C SER A 102 12.46 20.81 9.03
N PHE A 103 13.36 19.89 8.68
CA PHE A 103 14.20 19.13 9.60
C PHE A 103 15.67 19.11 9.15
N PRO A 104 16.37 20.26 9.14
CA PRO A 104 17.77 20.32 8.73
C PRO A 104 18.68 19.50 9.65
N THR A 105 18.28 19.32 10.91
CA THR A 105 18.91 18.45 11.90
C THR A 105 17.83 17.73 12.70
N ILE A 106 18.10 16.50 13.13
CA ILE A 106 17.18 15.69 13.95
C ILE A 106 17.81 15.47 15.33
N ASP A 107 17.15 15.97 16.38
CA ASP A 107 17.56 15.77 17.77
C ASP A 107 16.77 14.60 18.38
N LEU A 108 17.38 13.41 18.41
CA LEU A 108 16.77 12.20 18.96
C LEU A 108 16.49 12.30 20.48
N GLN A 109 17.28 13.08 21.23
CA GLN A 109 17.04 13.26 22.67
C GLN A 109 15.80 14.11 22.91
N GLN A 110 15.63 15.17 22.13
CA GLN A 110 14.43 15.98 22.13
C GLN A 110 13.20 15.14 21.75
N MET A 111 13.29 14.36 20.67
CA MET A 111 12.22 13.48 20.22
C MET A 111 11.82 12.48 21.31
N LEU A 112 12.78 11.79 21.92
CA LEU A 112 12.53 10.82 22.98
C LEU A 112 11.77 11.45 24.15
N LYS A 113 12.12 12.66 24.54
CA LYS A 113 11.46 13.38 25.64
C LYS A 113 10.07 13.88 25.25
N GLU A 114 9.95 14.62 24.15
CA GLU A 114 8.70 15.28 23.75
C GLU A 114 7.66 14.30 23.24
N ILE A 115 8.03 13.34 22.38
CA ILE A 115 7.09 12.37 21.81
C ILE A 115 6.57 11.44 22.89
N SER A 116 7.45 10.96 23.77
CA SER A 116 7.00 10.15 24.92
C SER A 116 6.01 10.94 25.76
N ALA A 117 6.35 12.15 26.22
CA ALA A 117 5.45 12.94 27.05
C ALA A 117 4.11 13.28 26.36
N LYS A 118 4.13 13.61 25.06
CA LYS A 118 2.92 13.99 24.30
C LYS A 118 1.98 12.81 24.03
N PHE A 119 2.52 11.61 23.79
CA PHE A 119 1.76 10.48 23.27
C PHE A 119 1.67 9.25 24.19
N SER A 120 2.50 9.15 25.23
CA SER A 120 2.44 8.01 26.17
C SER A 120 1.19 8.05 27.07
N GLU A 121 0.71 9.24 27.42
CA GLU A 121 -0.46 9.44 28.30
C GLU A 121 -1.77 9.68 27.52
N THR A 122 -1.66 10.16 26.28
CA THR A 122 -2.82 10.46 25.43
C THR A 122 -3.24 9.24 24.60
N ARG A 123 -4.34 9.34 23.86
CA ARG A 123 -4.81 8.33 22.89
C ARG A 123 -3.87 8.20 21.66
N GLY A 124 -2.56 8.34 21.86
CA GLY A 124 -1.54 8.28 20.81
C GLY A 124 -1.52 6.95 20.06
N ALA A 125 -1.05 7.03 18.82
CA ALA A 125 -0.88 5.91 17.91
C ALA A 125 0.57 5.92 17.37
N ILE A 126 1.56 6.20 18.22
CA ILE A 126 2.95 6.32 17.80
C ILE A 126 3.69 5.02 18.09
N VAL A 127 4.59 4.62 17.20
CA VAL A 127 5.54 3.53 17.41
C VAL A 127 6.94 4.07 17.23
N HIS A 128 7.77 3.86 18.24
CA HIS A 128 9.19 4.14 18.18
C HIS A 128 9.89 2.93 17.58
N TYR A 129 10.62 3.12 16.47
CA TYR A 129 11.40 2.09 15.80
C TYR A 129 12.89 2.40 15.90
N THR A 130 13.67 1.35 16.09
CA THR A 130 15.14 1.39 15.99
C THR A 130 15.57 0.24 15.10
N ILE A 131 16.36 0.53 14.07
CA ILE A 131 17.03 -0.47 13.25
C ILE A 131 18.49 -0.46 13.68
N LEU A 132 19.02 -1.62 14.08
CA LEU A 132 20.42 -1.79 14.46
C LEU A 132 20.94 -3.11 13.89
N ALA A 133 22.03 -3.04 13.14
CA ALA A 133 22.64 -4.18 12.46
C ALA A 133 21.60 -5.01 11.70
N ASN A 134 20.79 -4.32 10.88
CA ASN A 134 19.68 -4.87 10.10
C ASN A 134 18.60 -5.63 10.93
N ARG A 135 18.50 -5.36 12.24
CA ARG A 135 17.44 -5.90 13.11
C ARG A 135 16.52 -4.79 13.56
N ILE A 136 15.22 -5.07 13.52
CA ILE A 136 14.17 -4.11 13.85
C ILE A 136 13.73 -4.31 15.29
N TYR A 137 13.86 -3.24 16.06
CA TYR A 137 13.34 -3.11 17.42
C TYR A 137 12.23 -2.07 17.43
N ARG A 138 11.26 -2.24 18.32
CA ARG A 138 10.15 -1.31 18.41
C ARG A 138 9.58 -1.20 19.82
N ARG A 139 8.99 -0.05 20.09
CA ARG A 139 8.23 0.23 21.32
C ARG A 139 6.99 1.04 20.97
N SER A 140 5.81 0.51 21.27
CA SER A 140 4.54 1.24 21.12
C SER A 140 4.45 2.36 22.15
N LEU A 141 4.10 3.56 21.69
CA LEU A 141 3.86 4.76 22.49
C LEU A 141 2.41 5.22 22.29
N GLY A 142 1.55 4.85 23.24
CA GLY A 142 0.12 5.15 23.22
C GLY A 142 -0.77 3.93 23.07
N LYS A 143 -2.09 4.15 23.07
CA LYS A 143 -3.11 3.11 23.20
C LYS A 143 -3.50 2.44 21.87
N TYR A 144 -3.47 3.17 20.76
CA TYR A 144 -4.05 2.72 19.49
C TYR A 144 -2.96 2.41 18.46
N THR A 145 -2.09 1.44 18.77
CA THR A 145 -0.94 1.12 17.91
C THR A 145 -1.13 -0.16 17.08
N ASP A 146 -2.33 -0.72 16.96
CA ASP A 146 -2.52 -2.01 16.28
C ASP A 146 -2.22 -1.98 14.77
N PHE A 147 -2.39 -0.82 14.14
CA PHE A 147 -2.00 -0.58 12.74
C PHE A 147 -0.49 -0.67 12.49
N LYS A 148 0.33 -0.81 13.54
CA LYS A 148 1.76 -1.11 13.43
C LYS A 148 2.06 -2.36 12.62
N MET A 149 1.11 -3.31 12.52
CA MET A 149 1.26 -4.50 11.66
C MET A 149 1.66 -4.14 10.23
N PHE A 150 1.15 -3.04 9.67
CA PHE A 150 1.48 -2.63 8.30
C PHE A 150 2.90 -2.09 8.19
N SER A 151 3.32 -1.25 9.14
CA SER A 151 4.70 -0.77 9.21
C SER A 151 5.69 -1.91 9.50
N ASP A 152 5.32 -2.89 10.33
CA ASP A 152 6.16 -4.07 10.59
C ASP A 152 6.36 -4.89 9.32
N GLU A 153 5.28 -5.19 8.59
CA GLU A 153 5.34 -5.96 7.35
C GLU A 153 6.26 -5.29 6.33
N MET A 154 6.15 -3.96 6.20
CA MET A 154 7.00 -3.15 5.35
C MET A 154 8.48 -3.25 5.77
N LEU A 155 8.80 -2.94 7.03
CA LEU A 155 10.17 -2.90 7.52
C LEU A 155 10.81 -4.30 7.47
N LEU A 156 10.08 -5.34 7.86
CA LEU A 156 10.55 -6.72 7.77
C LEU A 156 10.78 -7.15 6.31
N SER A 157 9.96 -6.69 5.37
CA SER A 157 10.17 -6.93 3.94
C SER A 157 11.45 -6.27 3.44
N LEU A 158 11.70 -5.02 3.85
CA LEU A 158 12.91 -4.29 3.49
C LEU A 158 14.17 -4.95 4.08
N ALA A 159 14.17 -5.29 5.38
CA ALA A 159 15.32 -5.89 6.05
C ALA A 159 15.75 -7.26 5.46
N ARG A 160 14.82 -7.97 4.83
CA ARG A 160 15.08 -9.22 4.10
C ARG A 160 15.75 -9.01 2.74
N LYS A 161 15.65 -7.81 2.18
CA LYS A 161 16.02 -7.48 0.78
C LYS A 161 17.22 -6.55 0.67
N ILE A 162 17.45 -5.72 1.68
CA ILE A 162 18.58 -4.80 1.76
C ILE A 162 19.05 -4.69 3.21
N HIS A 163 20.35 -4.54 3.41
CA HIS A 163 20.91 -4.17 4.70
C HIS A 163 20.50 -2.74 5.06
N LEU A 164 19.55 -2.60 5.99
CA LEU A 164 19.07 -1.29 6.41
C LEU A 164 20.10 -0.60 7.31
N PRO A 165 20.30 0.73 7.17
CA PRO A 165 21.22 1.46 8.02
C PRO A 165 20.73 1.51 9.46
N ASP A 166 21.67 1.72 10.39
CA ASP A 166 21.35 1.97 11.79
C ASP A 166 20.63 3.31 11.92
N VAL A 167 19.36 3.28 12.35
CA VAL A 167 18.50 4.47 12.41
C VAL A 167 17.44 4.35 13.50
N GLU A 168 17.07 5.48 14.09
CA GLU A 168 15.96 5.61 15.04
C GLU A 168 14.93 6.59 14.48
N PHE A 169 13.64 6.23 14.56
CA PHE A 169 12.55 7.09 14.09
C PHE A 169 11.22 6.78 14.78
N TYR A 170 10.26 7.68 14.61
CA TYR A 170 8.93 7.59 15.19
C TYR A 170 7.89 7.60 14.08
N LEU A 171 7.03 6.59 14.09
CA LEU A 171 6.00 6.40 13.08
C LEU A 171 4.62 6.45 13.74
N ASN A 172 3.79 7.38 13.26
CA ASN A 172 2.39 7.48 13.58
C ASN A 172 1.58 6.49 12.74
N VAL A 173 0.94 5.55 13.43
CA VAL A 173 0.04 4.55 12.85
C VAL A 173 -1.43 4.94 12.95
N GLY A 174 -1.73 6.17 13.38
CA GLY A 174 -3.09 6.71 13.43
C GLY A 174 -3.53 7.34 12.11
N ASP A 175 -4.82 7.67 12.05
CA ASP A 175 -5.47 8.20 10.84
C ASP A 175 -5.10 9.65 10.50
N TRP A 176 -4.65 10.43 11.49
CA TRP A 176 -4.42 11.87 11.37
C TRP A 176 -2.94 12.22 11.61
N PRO A 177 -2.39 13.24 10.92
CA PRO A 177 -1.05 13.73 11.18
C PRO A 177 -0.97 14.37 12.57
N VAL A 178 0.24 14.46 13.12
CA VAL A 178 0.45 14.79 14.55
C VAL A 178 1.39 15.95 14.81
N GLU A 179 2.11 16.45 13.81
CA GLU A 179 3.02 17.58 13.92
C GLU A 179 2.49 18.78 13.12
N TYR A 180 1.99 19.79 13.83
CA TYR A 180 1.40 21.01 13.25
C TYR A 180 2.22 22.26 13.54
N ARG A 181 3.38 22.12 14.21
CA ARG A 181 4.29 23.25 14.37
C ARG A 181 4.79 23.72 13.02
N LYS A 182 5.03 25.02 12.92
CA LYS A 182 5.66 25.65 11.76
C LYS A 182 7.18 25.46 11.84
N ALA A 183 7.83 25.51 10.69
CA ALA A 183 9.29 25.37 10.60
C ALA A 183 10.06 26.42 11.43
N ASN A 184 9.45 27.57 11.74
CA ASN A 184 10.04 28.65 12.53
C ASN A 184 9.58 28.68 14.00
N ASP A 185 8.83 27.69 14.48
CA ASP A 185 8.43 27.61 15.88
C ASP A 185 9.63 27.29 16.79
N THR A 186 9.49 27.58 18.10
CA THR A 186 10.50 27.25 19.11
C THR A 186 9.83 26.62 20.33
N PRO A 187 10.08 25.32 20.63
CA PRO A 187 10.88 24.38 19.84
C PRO A 187 10.28 24.10 18.46
N GLY A 188 11.14 23.87 17.46
CA GLY A 188 10.72 23.55 16.09
C GLY A 188 9.96 22.22 15.97
N PRO A 189 9.46 21.86 14.77
CA PRO A 189 8.68 20.65 14.58
C PRO A 189 9.52 19.39 14.83
N LEU A 190 8.87 18.29 15.21
CA LEU A 190 9.53 16.98 15.36
C LEU A 190 9.29 16.11 14.12
N PRO A 191 10.31 15.40 13.62
CA PRO A 191 10.16 14.55 12.44
C PRO A 191 9.43 13.26 12.80
N VAL A 192 8.10 13.26 12.61
CA VAL A 192 7.26 12.07 12.77
C VAL A 192 6.85 11.58 11.39
N ILE A 193 7.06 10.30 11.13
CA ILE A 193 6.61 9.64 9.91
C ILE A 193 5.12 9.29 10.04
N SER A 194 4.29 9.61 9.06
CA SER A 194 2.84 9.37 9.10
C SER A 194 2.28 8.84 7.77
N TRP A 195 1.21 8.04 7.84
CA TRP A 195 0.50 7.54 6.65
C TRP A 195 -0.21 8.64 5.86
N CYS A 196 -0.39 9.81 6.46
CA CYS A 196 -1.03 10.97 5.85
C CYS A 196 -0.38 12.27 6.35
N GLY A 197 -0.60 13.34 5.60
CA GLY A 197 -0.20 14.70 5.94
C GLY A 197 -1.19 15.71 5.36
N SER A 198 -1.00 16.98 5.69
CA SER A 198 -1.73 18.11 5.13
C SER A 198 -0.78 19.27 4.83
N VAL A 199 -1.30 20.34 4.22
CA VAL A 199 -0.54 21.58 4.01
C VAL A 199 -0.15 22.28 5.33
N ASP A 200 -0.86 21.94 6.42
CA ASP A 200 -0.67 22.52 7.74
C ASP A 200 0.13 21.61 8.68
N SER A 201 0.46 20.39 8.26
CA SER A 201 1.29 19.46 9.05
C SER A 201 2.73 19.41 8.52
N ARG A 202 3.63 18.89 9.36
CA ARG A 202 5.05 18.66 9.06
C ARG A 202 5.46 17.20 9.18
N ASP A 203 4.51 16.31 9.36
CA ASP A 203 4.74 14.87 9.28
C ASP A 203 5.41 14.49 7.95
N ILE A 204 6.37 13.56 8.01
CA ILE A 204 7.03 12.99 6.84
C ILE A 204 6.13 11.90 6.29
N VAL A 205 5.61 12.07 5.07
CA VAL A 205 4.58 11.18 4.56
C VAL A 205 5.20 9.96 3.89
N LEU A 206 4.66 8.79 4.21
CA LEU A 206 4.98 7.55 3.49
C LEU A 206 3.82 7.10 2.57
N PRO A 207 4.07 6.21 1.59
CA PRO A 207 2.99 5.55 0.87
C PRO A 207 2.01 4.90 1.86
N THR A 208 0.71 5.00 1.59
CA THR A 208 -0.31 4.52 2.54
C THR A 208 -0.17 3.03 2.83
N TYR A 209 -0.60 2.61 4.03
CA TYR A 209 -0.50 1.22 4.45
C TYR A 209 -1.23 0.27 3.50
N ASP A 210 -2.32 0.71 2.87
CA ASP A 210 -3.10 -0.08 1.90
C ASP A 210 -2.27 -0.41 0.64
N VAL A 211 -1.51 0.54 0.12
CA VAL A 211 -0.63 0.31 -1.05
C VAL A 211 0.50 -0.65 -0.68
N THR A 212 1.09 -0.45 0.49
CA THR A 212 2.18 -1.30 0.97
C THR A 212 1.70 -2.73 1.22
N HIS A 213 0.60 -2.90 1.94
CA HIS A 213 0.00 -4.19 2.23
C HIS A 213 -0.45 -4.90 0.95
N SER A 214 -1.15 -4.20 0.05
CA SER A 214 -1.56 -4.78 -1.23
C SER A 214 -0.37 -5.27 -2.04
N THR A 215 0.74 -4.53 -2.07
CA THR A 215 1.97 -4.95 -2.76
C THR A 215 2.58 -6.22 -2.17
N LEU A 216 2.75 -6.29 -0.85
CA LEU A 216 3.37 -7.45 -0.18
C LEU A 216 2.49 -8.71 -0.23
N GLU A 217 1.18 -8.51 -0.13
CA GLU A 217 0.17 -9.57 0.00
C GLU A 217 -0.54 -9.88 -1.32
N THR A 218 -0.07 -9.27 -2.42
CA THR A 218 -0.50 -9.55 -3.79
C THR A 218 -0.46 -11.05 -4.05
N LEU A 219 -1.59 -11.58 -4.53
CA LEU A 219 -1.81 -13.00 -4.84
C LEU A 219 -1.67 -13.98 -3.65
N ARG A 220 -1.55 -13.51 -2.41
CA ARG A 220 -1.61 -14.35 -1.19
C ARG A 220 -2.94 -14.19 -0.47
N GLY A 221 -3.29 -12.94 -0.15
CA GLY A 221 -4.51 -12.58 0.58
C GLY A 221 -5.24 -11.37 0.00
N VAL A 222 -4.57 -10.58 -0.85
CA VAL A 222 -5.15 -9.40 -1.50
C VAL A 222 -5.38 -9.68 -2.98
N THR A 223 -6.64 -9.53 -3.41
CA THR A 223 -7.07 -9.70 -4.81
C THR A 223 -7.36 -8.37 -5.52
N ASN A 224 -7.68 -7.32 -4.75
CA ASN A 224 -7.88 -5.95 -5.24
C ASN A 224 -6.61 -5.12 -4.97
N ASP A 225 -5.57 -5.34 -5.77
CA ASP A 225 -4.38 -4.49 -5.78
C ASP A 225 -4.47 -3.42 -6.88
N LEU A 226 -3.47 -2.53 -6.95
CA LEU A 226 -3.39 -1.46 -7.95
C LEU A 226 -3.44 -1.96 -9.40
N LEU A 227 -3.01 -3.19 -9.65
CA LEU A 227 -2.95 -3.77 -10.98
C LEU A 227 -4.28 -4.42 -11.39
N SER A 228 -5.07 -4.89 -10.42
CA SER A 228 -6.38 -5.50 -10.67
C SER A 228 -7.37 -4.54 -11.34
N ILE A 229 -7.21 -3.22 -11.18
CA ILE A 229 -8.10 -2.22 -11.81
C ILE A 229 -7.97 -2.22 -13.34
N GLN A 230 -6.80 -2.56 -13.88
CA GLN A 230 -6.48 -2.35 -15.29
C GLN A 230 -7.29 -3.23 -16.24
N GLY A 231 -7.81 -4.36 -15.76
CA GLY A 231 -8.72 -5.22 -16.53
C GLY A 231 -10.18 -5.15 -16.10
N ASN A 232 -10.52 -4.28 -15.15
CA ASN A 232 -11.84 -4.16 -14.56
C ASN A 232 -12.31 -2.69 -14.55
N THR A 233 -12.17 -2.01 -15.69
CA THR A 233 -12.47 -0.57 -15.85
C THR A 233 -13.95 -0.26 -16.08
N GLY A 234 -14.82 -1.27 -16.01
CA GLY A 234 -16.23 -1.17 -16.36
C GLY A 234 -16.48 -0.95 -17.86
N PRO A 235 -17.70 -0.53 -18.25
CA PRO A 235 -18.03 -0.22 -19.64
C PRO A 235 -17.30 1.02 -20.14
N PHE A 236 -17.29 1.20 -21.47
CA PHE A 236 -16.83 2.44 -22.12
C PHE A 236 -17.57 3.66 -21.57
N TRP A 237 -16.92 4.82 -21.62
CA TRP A 237 -17.44 6.07 -21.06
C TRP A 237 -18.89 6.37 -21.46
N GLU A 238 -19.23 6.24 -22.75
CA GLU A 238 -20.56 6.47 -23.32
C GLU A 238 -21.65 5.53 -22.78
N ASN A 239 -21.24 4.40 -22.20
CA ASN A 239 -22.13 3.37 -21.66
C ASN A 239 -22.13 3.32 -20.12
N LYS A 240 -21.45 4.27 -19.46
CA LYS A 240 -21.50 4.38 -18.00
C LYS A 240 -22.84 4.94 -17.56
N THR A 241 -23.24 4.62 -16.32
CA THR A 241 -24.45 5.21 -15.74
C THR A 241 -24.26 6.72 -15.59
N GLU A 242 -25.16 7.52 -16.18
CA GLU A 242 -25.14 8.99 -16.09
C GLU A 242 -25.65 9.51 -14.73
N GLN A 243 -25.12 8.94 -13.64
CA GLN A 243 -25.50 9.25 -12.27
C GLN A 243 -24.25 9.29 -11.41
N ALA A 244 -24.12 10.31 -10.56
CA ALA A 244 -23.05 10.35 -9.57
C ALA A 244 -23.25 9.22 -8.54
N LEU A 245 -22.16 8.66 -8.01
CA LEU A 245 -22.23 7.51 -7.11
C LEU A 245 -21.34 7.70 -5.89
N PHE A 246 -21.86 7.34 -4.71
CA PHE A 246 -21.08 7.24 -3.47
C PHE A 246 -21.53 6.06 -2.61
N ARG A 247 -20.56 5.28 -2.13
CA ARG A 247 -20.75 4.27 -1.07
C ARG A 247 -19.61 4.40 -0.09
N GLY A 248 -19.93 4.64 1.18
CA GLY A 248 -18.90 4.80 2.20
C GLY A 248 -19.46 4.70 3.61
N ARG A 249 -18.59 4.85 4.60
CA ARG A 249 -18.99 4.95 6.01
C ARG A 249 -19.18 6.40 6.43
N ASP A 250 -19.85 6.58 7.56
CA ASP A 250 -20.19 7.86 8.20
C ASP A 250 -18.98 8.55 8.89
N SER A 251 -17.79 8.53 8.29
CA SER A 251 -16.59 9.06 8.97
C SER A 251 -16.55 10.59 9.08
N ARG A 252 -17.47 11.30 8.41
CA ARG A 252 -17.55 12.75 8.31
C ARG A 252 -18.99 13.19 8.01
N GLU A 253 -19.39 14.34 8.53
CA GLU A 253 -20.77 14.85 8.38
C GLU A 253 -21.10 15.19 6.93
N GLU A 254 -20.13 15.65 6.15
CA GLU A 254 -20.28 16.00 4.73
C GLU A 254 -20.79 14.81 3.90
N ARG A 255 -20.43 13.57 4.30
CA ARG A 255 -20.94 12.35 3.65
C ARG A 255 -22.42 12.13 3.93
N LEU A 256 -22.91 12.52 5.10
CA LEU A 256 -24.33 12.45 5.45
C LEU A 256 -25.13 13.48 4.66
N HIS A 257 -24.57 14.67 4.46
CA HIS A 257 -25.15 15.68 3.59
C HIS A 257 -25.28 15.16 2.15
N LEU A 258 -24.26 14.47 1.64
CA LEU A 258 -24.33 13.85 0.31
C LEU A 258 -25.47 12.81 0.19
N VAL A 259 -25.73 12.02 1.23
CA VAL A 259 -26.87 11.08 1.27
C VAL A 259 -28.21 11.83 1.29
N LYS A 260 -28.31 12.97 1.99
CA LYS A 260 -29.52 13.81 1.95
C LYS A 260 -29.78 14.33 0.55
N LEU A 261 -28.75 14.87 -0.12
CA LEU A 261 -28.85 15.34 -1.51
C LEU A 261 -29.28 14.23 -2.47
N SER A 262 -28.79 13.00 -2.28
CA SER A 262 -29.19 11.84 -3.07
C SER A 262 -30.67 11.48 -2.90
N LYS A 263 -31.23 11.64 -1.70
CA LYS A 263 -32.68 11.43 -1.49
C LYS A 263 -33.53 12.50 -2.16
N GLU A 264 -33.03 13.72 -2.22
CA GLU A 264 -33.70 14.85 -2.85
C GLU A 264 -33.60 14.82 -4.38
N ASN A 265 -32.51 14.28 -4.93
CA ASN A 265 -32.21 14.24 -6.37
C ASN A 265 -31.75 12.82 -6.80
N PRO A 266 -32.60 11.79 -6.64
CA PRO A 266 -32.21 10.41 -6.88
C PRO A 266 -31.88 10.10 -8.34
N GLU A 267 -32.33 10.90 -9.29
CA GLU A 267 -31.99 10.78 -10.70
C GLU A 267 -30.56 11.25 -11.03
N LEU A 268 -29.96 12.11 -10.19
CA LEU A 268 -28.63 12.67 -10.42
C LEU A 268 -27.54 12.00 -9.58
N LEU A 269 -27.88 11.52 -8.38
CA LEU A 269 -26.92 11.03 -7.40
C LEU A 269 -27.46 9.81 -6.65
N ASP A 270 -26.69 8.74 -6.63
CA ASP A 270 -26.87 7.58 -5.78
C ASP A 270 -25.79 7.57 -4.68
N ALA A 271 -26.10 8.12 -3.52
CA ALA A 271 -25.20 8.16 -2.37
C ALA A 271 -25.78 7.40 -1.18
N GLY A 272 -24.96 6.58 -0.52
CA GLY A 272 -25.40 5.86 0.66
C GLY A 272 -24.31 5.55 1.68
N ILE A 273 -24.72 5.53 2.95
CA ILE A 273 -23.90 5.08 4.07
C ILE A 273 -24.05 3.57 4.24
N THR A 274 -22.91 2.88 4.20
CA THR A 274 -22.81 1.41 4.31
C THR A 274 -22.70 0.92 5.75
N GLY A 275 -22.38 1.81 6.69
CA GLY A 275 -22.32 1.51 8.11
C GLY A 275 -22.11 2.77 8.95
N TYR A 276 -22.79 2.81 10.09
CA TYR A 276 -22.76 3.92 11.04
C TYR A 276 -21.94 3.56 12.28
N PHE A 277 -21.03 4.45 12.65
CA PHE A 277 -20.19 4.32 13.83
C PHE A 277 -20.10 5.63 14.60
N PHE A 278 -19.96 6.75 13.90
CA PHE A 278 -19.78 8.09 14.47
C PHE A 278 -21.09 8.85 14.63
N PHE A 279 -22.06 8.63 13.72
CA PHE A 279 -23.36 9.30 13.69
C PHE A 279 -24.51 8.28 13.72
N ARG A 280 -24.48 7.37 14.70
CA ARG A 280 -25.40 6.22 14.79
C ARG A 280 -26.87 6.64 14.85
N GLU A 281 -27.15 7.78 15.48
CA GLU A 281 -28.47 8.39 15.57
C GLU A 281 -29.05 8.75 14.20
N LYS A 282 -28.21 9.02 13.20
CA LYS A 282 -28.63 9.37 11.83
C LYS A 282 -29.04 8.17 10.99
N GLU A 283 -28.75 6.94 11.43
CA GLU A 283 -29.11 5.72 10.69
C GLU A 283 -30.63 5.60 10.48
N LYS A 284 -31.44 5.98 11.46
CA LYS A 284 -32.91 5.94 11.34
C LYS A 284 -33.44 6.93 10.30
N GLU A 285 -32.84 8.11 10.21
CA GLU A 285 -33.22 9.20 9.30
C GLU A 285 -32.73 8.93 7.87
N LEU A 286 -31.46 8.54 7.74
CA LEU A 286 -30.77 8.44 6.46
C LEU A 286 -30.80 7.03 5.87
N GLY A 287 -31.00 6.01 6.69
CA GLY A 287 -30.99 4.62 6.27
C GLY A 287 -29.57 4.10 6.02
N LYS A 288 -29.48 2.80 5.76
CA LYS A 288 -28.23 2.09 5.49
C LYS A 288 -28.33 1.35 4.17
N VAL A 289 -27.30 1.44 3.34
CA VAL A 289 -27.21 0.71 2.06
C VAL A 289 -26.22 -0.44 2.14
N GLN A 290 -26.31 -1.38 1.22
CA GLN A 290 -25.36 -2.49 1.13
C GLN A 290 -24.00 -2.01 0.62
N LEU A 291 -22.94 -2.74 1.03
CA LEU A 291 -21.61 -2.58 0.45
C LEU A 291 -21.65 -2.94 -1.03
N MET A 292 -20.94 -2.16 -1.83
CA MET A 292 -20.77 -2.36 -3.27
C MET A 292 -19.38 -2.92 -3.55
N GLY A 293 -19.26 -3.84 -4.51
CA GLY A 293 -17.96 -4.34 -4.93
C GLY A 293 -17.13 -3.21 -5.57
N PHE A 294 -15.82 -3.21 -5.32
CA PHE A 294 -14.95 -2.13 -5.82
C PHE A 294 -15.07 -1.91 -7.33
N PHE A 295 -15.15 -2.99 -8.13
CA PHE A 295 -15.27 -2.88 -9.57
C PHE A 295 -16.64 -2.41 -10.07
N ASP A 296 -17.68 -2.47 -9.22
CA ASP A 296 -19.01 -1.98 -9.59
C ASP A 296 -19.07 -0.45 -9.62
N PHE A 297 -18.13 0.26 -8.96
CA PHE A 297 -18.01 1.72 -9.05
C PHE A 297 -17.64 2.21 -10.45
N PHE A 298 -17.10 1.32 -11.30
CA PHE A 298 -16.72 1.68 -12.66
C PHE A 298 -17.85 1.50 -13.67
N LYS A 299 -19.05 1.07 -13.25
CA LYS A 299 -20.20 0.86 -14.13
C LYS A 299 -20.79 2.15 -14.69
#